data_AF-A0A831SND1-F1
#
_entry.id   AF-A0A831SND1-F1
#
_cell.length_a   1.000
_cell.length_b   1.000
_cell.length_c   1.000
_cell.angle_alpha   90.00
_cell.angle_beta   90.00
_cell.angle_gamma   90.00
#
_symmetry.space_group_name_H-M   'P 1'
#
loop_
_entity.id
_entity.type
_entity.pdbx_description
1 polymer ?
#
loop_
_entity_poly.entity_id
_entity_poly.type
_entity_poly.pdbx_seq_one_letter_code
_entity_poly.pdbx_strand_id
1 'polypeptide(L)'
;MQNIINLLENTIKSIKDSERVETHKLTETLRDLQRKLRKEVFVSKSKEARLLAFFLNAYILSIFSNLFIDTPDDEEDILRPLRREFLKKISMLFPEISSKLKANNKIEIFNILADMVALYAETINKINLRDMSKGGRYEIY
;
A
#
# COMPACT_ATOMS: atom_id res chain seq x y z
N MET A 1 5.86 -18.89 -4.28
CA MET A 1 6.62 -17.64 -4.25
C MET A 1 6.69 -16.98 -5.63
N GLN A 2 7.02 -17.72 -6.69
CA GLN A 2 7.10 -17.18 -8.06
C GLN A 2 5.85 -16.39 -8.50
N ASN A 3 4.64 -16.89 -8.20
CA ASN A 3 3.41 -16.17 -8.53
C ASN A 3 3.36 -14.76 -7.91
N ILE A 4 3.73 -14.62 -6.63
CA ILE A 4 3.72 -13.31 -5.94
C ILE A 4 4.74 -12.37 -6.56
N ILE A 5 5.93 -12.87 -6.93
CA ILE A 5 6.93 -12.09 -7.65
C ILE A 5 6.35 -11.56 -8.97
N ASN A 6 5.75 -12.44 -9.78
CA ASN A 6 5.14 -12.05 -11.05
C ASN A 6 4.01 -11.02 -10.85
N LEU A 7 3.20 -11.16 -9.81
CA LEU A 7 2.17 -10.19 -9.46
C LEU A 7 2.78 -8.81 -9.16
N LEU A 8 3.80 -8.77 -8.31
CA LEU A 8 4.50 -7.53 -7.96
C LEU A 8 5.14 -6.87 -9.19
N GLU A 9 5.80 -7.65 -10.06
CA GLU A 9 6.42 -7.13 -11.28
C GLU A 9 5.42 -6.54 -12.25
N ASN A 10 4.28 -7.20 -12.44
CA ASN A 10 3.20 -6.68 -13.28
C ASN A 10 2.65 -5.36 -12.72
N THR A 11 2.44 -5.29 -11.39
CA THR A 11 2.03 -4.04 -10.73
C THR A 11 3.07 -2.95 -10.91
N ILE A 12 4.36 -3.23 -10.68
CA ILE A 12 5.44 -2.26 -10.86
C ILE A 12 5.48 -1.71 -12.28
N LYS A 13 5.33 -2.59 -13.28
CA LYS A 13 5.29 -2.20 -14.68
C LYS A 13 4.10 -1.27 -14.96
N SER A 14 2.89 -1.63 -14.52
CA SER A 14 1.71 -0.78 -14.67
C SER A 14 1.84 0.59 -13.98
N ILE A 15 2.54 0.65 -12.85
CA ILE A 15 2.83 1.91 -12.15
C ILE A 15 3.83 2.77 -12.95
N LYS A 16 4.91 2.17 -13.46
CA LYS A 16 5.94 2.88 -14.24
C LYS A 16 5.42 3.40 -15.57
N ASP A 17 4.61 2.62 -16.26
CA ASP A 17 4.00 3.01 -17.56
C ASP A 17 2.99 4.18 -17.39
N SER A 18 2.66 4.55 -16.15
CA SER A 18 1.77 5.66 -15.81
C SER A 18 2.51 6.97 -15.48
N GLU A 19 3.62 7.31 -16.16
CA GLU A 19 4.48 8.50 -15.92
C GLU A 19 3.75 9.86 -15.78
N ARG A 20 2.45 9.93 -16.11
CA ARG A 20 1.51 10.95 -15.62
C ARG A 20 0.51 10.29 -14.67
N VAL A 21 0.85 10.16 -13.39
CA VAL A 21 0.02 9.40 -12.44
C VAL A 21 -1.26 10.18 -12.12
N GLU A 22 -2.30 9.92 -12.89
CA GLU A 22 -3.67 10.04 -12.41
C GLU A 22 -3.80 9.08 -11.23
N THR A 23 -4.03 9.62 -10.02
CA THR A 23 -4.24 8.86 -8.77
C THR A 23 -5.21 7.68 -8.96
N HIS A 24 -6.13 7.82 -9.91
CA HIS A 24 -7.07 6.80 -10.34
C HIS A 24 -6.41 5.52 -10.87
N LYS A 25 -5.47 5.60 -11.82
CA LYS A 25 -4.78 4.41 -12.39
C LYS A 25 -3.97 3.64 -11.35
N LEU A 26 -3.32 4.36 -10.44
CA LEU A 26 -2.58 3.74 -9.35
C LEU A 26 -3.52 3.04 -8.37
N THR A 27 -4.67 3.66 -8.08
CA THR A 27 -5.72 3.07 -7.26
C THR A 27 -6.21 1.76 -7.86
N GLU A 28 -6.57 1.75 -9.15
CA GLU A 28 -7.01 0.55 -9.86
C GLU A 28 -5.94 -0.55 -9.85
N THR A 29 -4.69 -0.20 -10.12
CA THR A 29 -3.56 -1.13 -10.16
C THR A 29 -3.34 -1.80 -8.81
N LEU A 30 -3.42 -1.05 -7.71
CA LEU A 30 -3.28 -1.59 -6.35
C LEU A 30 -4.50 -2.43 -5.95
N ARG A 31 -5.72 -2.04 -6.34
CA ARG A 31 -6.93 -2.83 -6.11
C ARG A 31 -6.91 -4.15 -6.87
N ASP A 32 -6.40 -4.16 -8.10
CA ASP A 32 -6.21 -5.39 -8.88
C ASP A 32 -5.16 -6.31 -8.22
N LEU A 33 -4.02 -5.75 -7.80
CA LEU A 33 -3.03 -6.49 -7.01
C LEU A 33 -3.66 -7.09 -5.74
N GLN A 34 -4.44 -6.30 -4.99
CA GLN A 34 -5.14 -6.77 -3.80
C GLN A 34 -6.03 -7.98 -4.09
N ARG A 35 -6.84 -7.94 -5.16
CA ARG A 35 -7.72 -9.03 -5.58
C ARG A 35 -6.93 -10.29 -5.93
N LYS A 36 -5.82 -10.14 -6.65
CA LYS A 36 -4.94 -11.27 -7.04
C LYS A 36 -4.23 -11.88 -5.84
N LEU A 37 -3.69 -11.06 -4.93
CA LEU A 37 -3.07 -11.52 -3.68
C LEU A 37 -4.06 -12.26 -2.78
N ARG A 38 -5.32 -11.80 -2.70
CA ARG A 38 -6.36 -12.48 -1.91
C ARG A 38 -6.52 -13.94 -2.33
N LYS A 39 -6.44 -14.25 -3.63
CA LYS A 39 -6.50 -15.62 -4.13
C LYS A 39 -5.28 -16.45 -3.69
N GLU A 40 -4.09 -15.85 -3.74
CA GLU A 40 -2.84 -16.51 -3.34
C GLU A 40 -2.82 -16.93 -1.86
N VAL A 41 -3.53 -16.20 -0.98
CA VAL A 41 -3.70 -16.59 0.44
C VAL A 41 -4.29 -17.99 0.59
N PHE A 42 -5.25 -18.36 -0.26
CA PHE A 42 -5.97 -19.62 -0.16
C PHE A 42 -5.40 -20.73 -1.05
N VAL A 43 -4.83 -20.36 -2.21
CA VAL A 43 -4.39 -21.33 -3.23
C VAL A 43 -2.92 -21.73 -3.09
N SER A 44 -2.07 -20.89 -2.48
CA SER A 44 -0.64 -21.16 -2.43
C SER A 44 -0.28 -22.29 -1.45
N LYS A 45 0.55 -23.25 -1.89
CA LYS A 45 1.03 -24.36 -1.05
C LYS A 45 2.10 -23.95 -0.03
N SER A 46 2.84 -22.86 -0.28
CA SER A 46 3.89 -22.36 0.64
C SER A 46 3.28 -21.51 1.75
N LYS A 47 3.66 -21.78 3.00
CA LYS A 47 3.25 -20.97 4.17
C LYS A 47 3.74 -19.53 4.05
N GLU A 48 4.98 -19.35 3.62
CA GLU A 48 5.59 -18.03 3.43
C GLU A 48 4.90 -17.24 2.34
N ALA A 49 4.56 -17.89 1.23
CA ALA A 49 3.82 -17.24 0.15
C ALA A 49 2.41 -16.80 0.63
N ARG A 50 1.70 -17.65 1.38
CA ARG A 50 0.41 -17.27 1.97
C ARG A 50 0.54 -16.11 2.95
N LEU A 51 1.54 -16.12 3.82
CA LEU A 51 1.80 -15.05 4.79
C LEU A 51 2.06 -13.71 4.08
N LEU A 52 2.93 -13.73 3.07
CA LEU A 52 3.26 -12.54 2.31
C LEU A 52 2.06 -12.02 1.52
N ALA A 53 1.31 -12.91 0.87
CA ALA A 53 0.10 -12.53 0.15
C ALA A 53 -0.95 -11.93 1.10
N PHE A 54 -1.10 -12.50 2.29
CA PHE A 54 -2.01 -12.01 3.31
C PHE A 54 -1.59 -10.60 3.78
N PHE A 55 -0.32 -10.43 4.13
CA PHE A 55 0.21 -9.15 4.58
C PHE A 55 0.00 -8.05 3.53
N LEU A 56 0.43 -8.29 2.29
CA LEU A 56 0.31 -7.31 1.21
C LEU A 56 -1.16 -7.00 0.89
N ASN A 57 -2.03 -8.01 0.93
CA ASN A 57 -3.48 -7.82 0.75
C ASN A 57 -4.09 -6.93 1.85
N ALA A 58 -3.78 -7.22 3.12
CA ALA A 58 -4.27 -6.46 4.26
C ALA A 58 -3.71 -5.03 4.30
N TYR A 59 -2.44 -4.86 3.94
CA TYR A 59 -1.80 -3.56 3.83
C TYR A 59 -2.49 -2.69 2.78
N ILE A 60 -2.71 -3.21 1.57
CA ILE A 60 -3.42 -2.48 0.51
C ILE A 60 -4.87 -2.16 0.94
N LEU A 61 -5.55 -3.08 1.62
CA LEU A 61 -6.89 -2.83 2.16
C LEU A 61 -6.89 -1.62 3.12
N SER A 62 -5.91 -1.57 4.03
CA SER A 62 -5.78 -0.54 5.05
C SER A 62 -5.49 0.83 4.45
N ILE A 63 -4.75 0.88 3.34
CA ILE A 63 -4.53 2.10 2.57
C ILE A 63 -5.86 2.66 2.09
N PHE A 64 -6.65 1.85 1.40
CA PHE A 64 -7.89 2.37 0.81
C PHE A 64 -8.97 2.66 1.84
N SER A 65 -9.06 1.86 2.90
CA SER A 65 -10.08 2.06 3.93
C SER A 65 -9.85 3.32 4.77
N ASN A 66 -8.57 3.68 5.01
CA ASN A 66 -8.22 4.75 5.95
C ASN A 66 -7.58 5.98 5.31
N LEU A 67 -6.85 5.83 4.19
CA LEU A 67 -6.16 6.95 3.54
C LEU A 67 -6.92 7.48 2.33
N PHE A 68 -7.56 6.61 1.57
CA PHE A 68 -8.27 6.94 0.33
C PHE A 68 -9.74 6.58 0.43
N ILE A 69 -10.40 6.87 1.58
CA ILE A 69 -11.83 6.65 1.83
C ILE A 69 -12.55 6.80 0.49
N ASP A 70 -13.29 5.77 0.07
CA ASP A 70 -13.95 5.65 -1.25
C ASP A 70 -15.08 6.73 -1.43
N THR A 71 -14.90 7.93 -0.90
CA THR A 71 -15.76 9.11 -1.01
C THR A 71 -15.19 10.06 -2.07
N PRO A 72 -15.97 10.36 -3.12
CA PRO A 72 -15.59 11.31 -4.15
C PRO A 72 -15.66 12.74 -3.60
N ASP A 73 -14.69 13.55 -4.02
CA ASP A 73 -14.72 15.01 -4.03
C ASP A 73 -15.17 15.74 -2.76
N ASP A 74 -14.21 15.98 -1.86
CA ASP A 74 -14.20 17.26 -1.15
C ASP A 74 -13.23 18.19 -1.90
N GLU A 75 -13.77 19.31 -2.41
CA GLU A 75 -13.08 20.34 -3.20
C GLU A 75 -11.92 21.03 -2.45
N GLU A 76 -11.64 20.63 -1.21
CA GLU A 76 -10.45 20.95 -0.43
C GLU A 76 -9.66 19.69 -0.04
N ASP A 77 -9.19 18.90 -1.02
CA ASP A 77 -8.36 17.70 -0.79
C ASP A 77 -6.95 18.08 -0.26
N ILE A 78 -6.91 18.66 0.93
CA ILE A 78 -5.72 19.08 1.68
C ILE A 78 -4.86 17.86 2.05
N LEU A 79 -5.44 16.67 1.98
CA LEU A 79 -4.76 15.39 2.14
C LEU A 79 -4.16 14.86 0.83
N ARG A 80 -4.52 15.40 -0.35
CA ARG A 80 -3.98 15.00 -1.67
C ARG A 80 -2.46 14.95 -1.72
N PRO A 81 -1.72 15.95 -1.19
CA PRO A 81 -0.26 15.92 -1.22
C PRO A 81 0.32 14.78 -0.36
N LEU A 82 -0.24 14.56 0.83
CA LEU A 82 0.17 13.45 1.73
C LEU A 82 -0.11 12.09 1.10
N ARG A 83 -1.31 11.93 0.53
CA ARG A 83 -1.72 10.74 -0.22
C ARG A 83 -0.77 10.45 -1.40
N ARG A 84 -0.43 11.47 -2.19
CA ARG A 84 0.51 11.36 -3.30
C ARG A 84 1.92 10.99 -2.84
N GLU A 85 2.42 11.65 -1.79
CA GLU A 85 3.74 11.35 -1.22
C GLU A 85 3.81 9.90 -0.74
N PHE A 86 2.79 9.47 0.01
CA PHE A 86 2.67 8.10 0.50
C PHE A 86 2.65 7.07 -0.63
N LEU A 87 1.82 7.30 -1.66
CA LEU A 87 1.74 6.44 -2.83
C LEU A 87 3.09 6.34 -3.57
N LYS A 88 3.81 7.46 -3.71
CA LYS A 88 5.14 7.48 -4.31
C LYS A 88 6.12 6.63 -3.49
N LYS A 89 6.15 6.80 -2.17
CA LYS A 89 7.03 6.01 -1.28
C LYS A 89 6.71 4.52 -1.34
N ILE A 90 5.44 4.14 -1.31
CA ILE A 90 5.03 2.73 -1.46
C ILE A 90 5.45 2.16 -2.80
N SER A 91 5.30 2.92 -3.89
CA SER A 91 5.66 2.44 -5.22
C SER A 91 7.16 2.10 -5.34
N MET A 92 8.01 2.69 -4.48
CA MET A 92 9.44 2.38 -4.39
C MET A 92 9.72 1.10 -3.60
N LEU A 93 8.88 0.76 -2.62
CA LEU A 93 9.05 -0.44 -1.79
C LEU A 93 8.66 -1.73 -2.53
N PHE A 94 7.68 -1.70 -3.43
CA PHE A 94 7.28 -2.90 -4.19
C PHE A 94 8.41 -3.53 -5.04
N PRO A 95 9.21 -2.75 -5.79
CA PRO A 95 10.43 -3.24 -6.45
C PRO A 95 11.43 -3.88 -5.50
N GLU A 96 11.62 -3.31 -4.32
CA GLU A 96 12.55 -3.85 -3.32
C GLU A 96 12.09 -5.21 -2.81
N ILE A 97 10.79 -5.36 -2.48
CA ILE A 97 10.21 -6.64 -2.08
C ILE A 97 10.41 -7.68 -3.18
N SER A 98 10.07 -7.34 -4.43
CA SER A 98 10.23 -8.25 -5.57
C SER A 98 11.69 -8.71 -5.73
N SER A 99 12.65 -7.78 -5.61
CA SER A 99 14.08 -8.07 -5.67
C SER A 99 14.53 -9.01 -4.53
N LYS A 100 14.15 -8.74 -3.28
CA LYS A 100 14.54 -9.58 -2.13
C LYS A 100 13.89 -10.97 -2.15
N LEU A 101 12.68 -11.09 -2.70
CA LEU A 101 12.03 -12.39 -2.94
C LEU A 101 12.81 -13.23 -3.95
N LYS A 102 13.30 -12.65 -5.04
CA LYS A 102 14.14 -13.36 -6.02
C LYS A 102 15.46 -13.81 -5.42
N ALA A 103 16.04 -12.98 -4.56
CA ALA A 103 17.25 -13.32 -3.82
C ALA A 103 17.02 -14.33 -2.66
N ASN A 104 15.77 -14.73 -2.41
CA ASN A 104 15.37 -15.59 -1.29
C ASN A 104 15.86 -15.07 0.10
N ASN A 105 16.00 -13.75 0.25
CA ASN A 105 16.49 -13.14 1.48
C ASN A 105 15.32 -12.83 2.43
N LYS A 106 14.96 -13.81 3.27
CA LYS A 106 13.79 -13.75 4.15
C LYS A 106 13.85 -12.61 5.17
N ILE A 107 15.01 -12.35 5.77
CA ILE A 107 15.18 -11.31 6.79
C ILE A 107 14.90 -9.93 6.18
N GLU A 108 15.49 -9.67 5.01
CA GLU A 108 15.29 -8.41 4.30
C GLU A 108 13.84 -8.19 3.86
N ILE A 109 13.12 -9.26 3.50
CA ILE A 109 11.69 -9.15 3.20
C ILE A 109 10.94 -8.66 4.43
N PHE A 110 11.17 -9.24 5.61
CA PHE A 110 10.51 -8.79 6.84
C PHE A 110 10.86 -7.36 7.23
N ASN A 111 12.12 -6.94 7.03
CA ASN A 111 12.53 -5.55 7.24
C ASN A 111 11.72 -4.60 6.34
N ILE A 112 11.58 -4.91 5.05
CA ILE A 112 10.77 -4.09 4.13
C ILE A 112 9.29 -4.09 4.55
N LEU A 113 8.74 -5.23 4.98
CA LEU A 113 7.36 -5.25 5.48
C LEU A 113 7.18 -4.37 6.73
N ALA A 114 8.17 -4.33 7.63
CA ALA A 114 8.16 -3.43 8.78
C ALA A 114 8.25 -1.96 8.36
N ASP A 115 9.09 -1.63 7.37
CA ASP A 115 9.20 -0.28 6.81
C ASP A 115 7.88 0.19 6.18
N MET A 116 7.15 -0.72 5.52
CA MET A 116 5.81 -0.43 5.01
C MET A 116 4.84 -0.06 6.14
N VAL A 117 4.83 -0.83 7.25
CA VAL A 117 3.97 -0.51 8.41
C VAL A 117 4.36 0.83 9.01
N ALA A 118 5.65 1.12 9.18
CA ALA A 118 6.14 2.38 9.71
C ALA A 118 5.70 3.56 8.83
N LEU A 119 5.85 3.45 7.51
CA LEU A 119 5.41 4.45 6.56
C LEU A 119 3.89 4.71 6.63
N TYR A 120 3.10 3.64 6.74
CA TYR A 120 1.66 3.74 6.90
C TYR A 120 1.27 4.46 8.20
N ALA A 121 1.87 4.05 9.32
CA ALA A 121 1.62 4.65 10.63
C ALA A 121 2.02 6.14 10.66
N GLU A 122 3.17 6.49 10.08
CA GLU A 122 3.61 7.89 9.95
C GLU A 122 2.60 8.72 9.15
N THR A 123 2.08 8.15 8.06
CA THR A 123 1.12 8.85 7.19
C THR A 123 -0.22 9.07 7.89
N ILE A 124 -0.74 8.06 8.58
CA ILE A 124 -1.97 8.19 9.39
C ILE A 124 -1.78 9.23 10.50
N ASN A 125 -0.64 9.21 11.20
CA ASN A 125 -0.35 10.21 12.23
C ASN A 125 -0.32 11.64 11.66
N LYS A 126 0.29 11.84 10.48
CA LYS A 126 0.27 13.15 9.80
C LYS A 126 -1.13 13.61 9.43
N ILE A 127 -2.02 12.69 9.04
CA ILE A 127 -3.42 13.00 8.75
C ILE A 127 -4.13 13.40 10.03
N ASN A 128 -4.06 12.58 11.08
CA ASN A 128 -4.71 12.84 12.36
C ASN A 128 -4.26 14.17 13.01
N LEU A 129 -2.95 14.48 12.96
CA LEU A 129 -2.41 15.76 13.48
C LEU A 129 -2.92 16.97 12.69
N ARG A 130 -3.16 16.83 11.38
CA ARG A 130 -3.75 17.88 10.56
C ARG A 130 -5.23 18.08 10.85
N ASP A 131 -5.96 17.01 11.12
CA ASP A 131 -7.37 17.10 11.52
C ASP A 131 -7.51 17.76 12.89
N MET A 132 -6.65 17.41 13.86
CA MET A 132 -6.62 18.04 15.19
C MET A 132 -6.28 19.54 15.15
N SER A 133 -5.42 19.97 14.23
CA SER A 133 -5.00 21.39 14.13
C SER A 133 -6.02 22.30 13.43
N LYS A 134 -7.01 21.73 12.73
CA LYS A 134 -8.08 22.49 12.06
C LYS A 134 -9.33 22.76 12.90
N GLY A 135 -9.49 22.07 14.04
CA GLY A 135 -10.57 22.36 14.98
C GLY A 135 -11.26 21.08 15.49
N GLY A 136 -10.98 20.77 16.75
CA GLY A 136 -11.70 19.72 17.48
C GLY A 136 -11.12 19.57 18.88
N ARG A 137 -11.44 20.49 19.80
CA ARG A 137 -11.50 20.12 21.21
C ARG A 137 -12.57 19.03 21.28
N TYR A 138 -12.17 17.78 21.48
CA TYR A 138 -13.13 16.76 21.86
C TYR A 138 -13.67 17.16 23.23
N GLU A 139 -14.92 17.64 23.29
CA GLU A 139 -15.67 17.59 24.53
C GLU A 139 -15.82 16.12 24.89
N ILE A 140 -15.16 15.73 25.98
CA ILE A 140 -15.24 14.41 26.58
C ILE A 140 -16.63 14.32 27.22
N TYR A 141 -17.52 13.48 26.68
CA TYR A 141 -18.75 13.04 27.35
C TYR A 141 -18.49 11.78 28.16
#